data_AF-A0A2V2VNP8-F1
#
_entry.id   AF-A0A2V2VNP8-F1
#
_cell.length_a   1.000
_cell.length_b   1.000
_cell.length_c   1.000
_cell.angle_alpha   90.00
_cell.angle_beta   90.00
_cell.angle_gamma   90.00
#
_symmetry.space_group_name_H-M   'P 1'
#
loop_
_entity.id
_entity.type
_entity.pdbx_description
1 polymer ?
#
loop_
_entity_poly.entity_id
_entity_poly.type
_entity_poly.pdbx_seq_one_letter_code
_entity_poly.pdbx_strand_id
1 'polypeptide(L)'
;MFCVGSTKLRQAVALFTIKSFRARQKILLTPQNLDSVFTEKLDPQDRLLRQSSVGPGASRILVLDKNQRVRGVYHPLLCLPYPLNGDGVLGIPVESYLQRIQQKRQSNGDSTEGCAFIVVAHANGLGIAVYAADGNACFPLVNVKLPAQRCTGRGMMNERDMIPFIGTTSLVEDFAEIMAENYSEYIHFCSTFFFLANPNTSISFHAMRSAWKLRGYTDTSPLSFTDNRWVPLPDMVAQRDPSVPLYCRDDGGDKVVSIKGLTAGVKVGMLELDT
;
A
#
# COMPACT_ATOMS: atom_id res chain seq x y z
N MET A 1 -14.13 20.68 44.99
CA MET A 1 -14.84 19.87 43.99
C MET A 1 -13.80 19.44 42.96
N PHE A 2 -13.26 18.23 43.08
CA PHE A 2 -12.22 17.75 42.15
C PHE A 2 -12.90 17.11 40.95
N CYS A 3 -12.78 17.72 39.77
CA CYS A 3 -13.09 17.06 38.51
C CYS A 3 -12.06 15.94 38.31
N VAL A 4 -12.44 14.73 38.69
CA VAL A 4 -11.72 13.52 38.28
C VAL A 4 -11.95 13.39 36.78
N GLY A 5 -11.02 13.94 35.99
CA GLY A 5 -10.95 13.67 34.57
C GLY A 5 -10.82 12.16 34.42
N SER A 6 -11.89 11.50 33.95
CA SER A 6 -11.85 10.08 33.63
C SER A 6 -10.81 9.90 32.53
N THR A 7 -9.58 9.56 32.91
CA THR A 7 -8.62 8.97 31.99
C THR A 7 -9.26 7.68 31.52
N LYS A 8 -9.91 7.72 30.35
CA LYS A 8 -10.44 6.51 29.71
C LYS A 8 -9.30 5.51 29.65
N LEU A 9 -9.47 4.38 30.35
CA LEU A 9 -8.52 3.28 30.32
C LEU A 9 -8.48 2.74 28.89
N ARG A 10 -7.27 2.43 28.38
CA ARG A 10 -7.09 1.85 27.05
C ARG A 10 -7.96 0.60 26.90
N GLN A 11 -8.64 0.49 25.76
CA GLN A 11 -9.55 -0.63 25.49
C GLN A 11 -8.77 -1.87 25.06
N ALA A 12 -9.21 -3.03 25.52
CA ALA A 12 -8.75 -4.31 24.98
C ALA A 12 -9.12 -4.41 23.49
N VAL A 13 -8.28 -5.05 22.69
CA VAL A 13 -8.47 -5.17 21.23
C VAL A 13 -9.84 -5.74 20.84
N ALA A 14 -10.34 -6.71 21.61
CA ALA A 14 -11.64 -7.35 21.37
C ALA A 14 -12.85 -6.40 21.55
N LEU A 15 -12.68 -5.31 22.30
CA LEU A 15 -13.71 -4.32 22.59
C LEU A 15 -13.45 -2.99 21.87
N PHE A 16 -12.39 -2.92 21.07
CA PHE A 16 -11.95 -1.70 20.44
C PHE A 16 -12.75 -1.42 19.15
N THR A 17 -13.14 -0.16 18.98
CA THR A 17 -13.64 0.32 17.70
C THR A 17 -12.81 1.53 17.29
N ILE A 18 -12.46 1.65 16.01
CA ILE A 18 -11.65 2.80 15.59
C ILE A 18 -12.38 4.15 15.78
N LYS A 19 -13.72 4.13 15.85
CA LYS A 19 -14.55 5.31 16.17
C LYS A 19 -14.37 5.79 17.61
N SER A 20 -13.98 4.90 18.54
CA SER A 20 -13.71 5.25 19.95
C SER A 20 -12.28 5.71 20.19
N PHE A 21 -11.37 5.50 19.23
CA PHE A 21 -9.98 5.94 19.33
C PHE A 21 -9.86 7.45 19.19
N ARG A 22 -9.15 8.08 20.12
CA ARG A 22 -8.80 9.49 20.07
C ARG A 22 -7.31 9.62 20.26
N ALA A 23 -6.60 9.87 19.16
CA ALA A 23 -5.19 10.17 19.20
C ALA A 23 -4.94 11.46 20.02
N ARG A 24 -4.08 11.36 21.02
CA ARG A 24 -3.55 12.49 21.80
C ARG A 24 -2.26 13.01 21.19
N GLN A 25 -1.48 12.12 20.59
CA GLN A 25 -0.28 12.45 19.87
C GLN A 25 -0.35 11.88 18.45
N LYS A 26 0.10 12.69 17.47
CA LYS A 26 0.25 12.29 16.07
C LYS A 26 1.67 12.61 15.63
N ILE A 27 2.39 11.60 15.16
CA ILE A 27 3.80 11.71 14.81
C ILE A 27 3.95 11.30 13.35
N LEU A 28 4.43 12.24 12.53
CA LEU A 28 4.74 11.98 11.13
C LEU A 28 5.94 11.04 11.03
N LEU A 29 5.80 9.99 10.22
CA LEU A 29 6.87 9.04 9.96
C LEU A 29 7.40 9.23 8.56
N THR A 30 8.71 9.09 8.46
CA THR A 30 9.52 9.13 7.25
C THR A 30 10.51 7.95 7.28
N PRO A 31 11.11 7.56 6.16
CA PRO A 31 12.16 6.56 6.17
C PRO A 31 13.29 6.89 7.17
N GLN A 32 13.63 8.16 7.34
CA GLN A 32 14.77 8.59 8.16
C GLN A 32 14.49 8.52 9.67
N ASN A 33 13.24 8.75 10.10
CA ASN A 33 12.91 8.85 11.53
C ASN A 33 12.13 7.65 12.08
N LEU A 34 11.72 6.68 11.26
CA LEU A 34 10.86 5.60 11.72
C LEU A 34 11.51 4.79 12.85
N ASP A 35 12.79 4.42 12.69
CA ASP A 35 13.49 3.58 13.68
C ASP A 35 13.57 4.29 15.03
N SER A 36 14.03 5.55 15.05
CA SER A 36 14.14 6.32 16.29
C SER A 36 12.79 6.57 16.95
N VAL A 37 11.75 6.93 16.17
CA VAL A 37 10.40 7.15 16.70
C VAL A 37 9.83 5.85 17.29
N PHE A 38 9.99 4.72 16.62
CA PHE A 38 9.46 3.45 17.13
C PHE A 38 10.18 3.03 18.41
N THR A 39 11.51 3.14 18.45
CA THR A 39 12.28 2.81 19.66
C THR A 39 11.99 3.75 20.83
N GLU A 40 11.75 5.04 20.59
CA GLU A 40 11.44 6.01 21.64
C GLU A 40 10.00 5.91 22.15
N LYS A 41 9.05 5.67 21.23
CA LYS A 41 7.61 5.80 21.52
C LYS A 41 6.90 4.48 21.77
N LEU A 42 7.46 3.35 21.37
CA LEU A 42 6.83 2.03 21.51
C LEU A 42 7.71 1.10 22.34
N ASP A 43 7.09 0.13 23.01
CA ASP A 43 7.84 -0.95 23.66
C ASP A 43 8.27 -1.97 22.59
N PRO A 44 9.48 -2.56 22.66
CA PRO A 44 9.92 -3.60 21.73
C PRO A 44 8.93 -4.79 21.60
N GLN A 45 8.21 -5.09 22.69
CA GLN A 45 7.21 -6.15 22.77
C GLN A 45 5.78 -5.70 22.39
N ASP A 46 5.56 -4.40 22.16
CA ASP A 46 4.31 -3.95 21.55
C ASP A 46 4.13 -4.65 20.20
N ARG A 47 2.87 -4.89 19.81
CA ARG A 47 2.55 -5.67 18.62
C ARG A 47 1.80 -4.84 17.59
N LEU A 48 2.23 -4.98 16.34
CA LEU A 48 1.59 -4.41 15.17
C LEU A 48 0.59 -5.42 14.62
N LEU A 49 -0.70 -5.16 14.81
CA LEU A 49 -1.79 -6.04 14.41
C LEU A 49 -2.63 -5.43 13.27
N ARG A 50 -2.72 -6.14 12.15
CA ARG A 50 -3.66 -5.83 11.08
C ARG A 50 -5.03 -6.46 11.38
N GLN A 51 -6.08 -5.65 11.50
CA GLN A 51 -7.44 -6.16 11.77
C GLN A 51 -8.30 -6.35 10.53
N SER A 52 -8.07 -5.59 9.46
CA SER A 52 -8.83 -5.69 8.22
C SER A 52 -7.95 -6.03 7.04
N SER A 53 -8.42 -6.95 6.21
CA SER A 53 -7.84 -7.26 4.90
C SER A 53 -8.45 -6.44 3.76
N VAL A 54 -9.59 -5.76 4.00
CA VAL A 54 -10.38 -5.07 2.97
C VAL A 54 -10.83 -3.65 3.38
N GLY A 55 -11.11 -2.82 2.38
CA GLY A 55 -11.67 -1.48 2.54
C GLY A 55 -10.73 -0.44 3.17
N PRO A 56 -11.25 0.75 3.53
CA PRO A 56 -10.46 1.87 4.10
C PRO A 56 -9.65 1.50 5.36
N GLY A 57 -10.17 0.57 6.16
CA GLY A 57 -9.51 0.08 7.38
C GLY A 57 -8.31 -0.84 7.14
N ALA A 58 -8.15 -1.40 5.93
CA ALA A 58 -7.06 -2.34 5.62
C ALA A 58 -5.66 -1.72 5.70
N SER A 59 -5.60 -0.40 5.62
CA SER A 59 -4.38 0.43 5.66
C SER A 59 -3.90 0.78 7.08
N ARG A 60 -4.67 0.39 8.09
CA ARG A 60 -4.42 0.77 9.49
C ARG A 60 -3.95 -0.44 10.27
N ILE A 61 -2.90 -0.26 11.04
CA ILE A 61 -2.29 -1.29 11.87
C ILE A 61 -2.46 -0.85 13.32
N LEU A 62 -3.10 -1.66 14.14
CA LEU A 62 -3.20 -1.36 15.56
C LEU A 62 -1.87 -1.63 16.24
N VAL A 63 -1.50 -0.76 17.16
CA VAL A 63 -0.39 -0.98 18.08
C VAL A 63 -0.96 -1.45 19.41
N LEU A 64 -0.63 -2.68 19.79
CA LEU A 64 -1.11 -3.31 21.01
C LEU A 64 0.00 -3.36 22.04
N ASP A 65 -0.32 -3.03 23.29
CA ASP A 65 0.61 -3.25 24.39
C ASP A 65 0.65 -4.73 24.83
N LYS A 66 1.56 -5.05 25.76
CA LYS A 66 1.70 -6.40 26.35
C LYS A 66 0.41 -6.99 26.93
N ASN A 67 -0.59 -6.16 27.26
CA ASN A 67 -1.89 -6.58 27.78
C ASN A 67 -2.96 -6.67 26.69
N GLN A 68 -2.58 -6.67 25.40
CA GLN A 68 -3.50 -6.67 24.26
C GLN A 68 -4.46 -5.47 24.24
N ARG A 69 -4.03 -4.34 24.82
CA ARG A 69 -4.79 -3.08 24.79
C ARG A 69 -4.26 -2.19 23.69
N VAL A 70 -5.17 -1.52 23.00
CA VAL A 70 -4.81 -0.62 21.90
C VAL A 70 -4.11 0.61 22.48
N ARG A 71 -2.84 0.76 22.14
CA ARG A 71 -2.00 1.93 22.46
C ARG A 71 -2.08 3.00 21.38
N GLY A 72 -2.23 2.56 20.13
CA GLY A 72 -2.18 3.47 18.99
C GLY A 72 -2.59 2.84 17.67
N VAL A 73 -2.48 3.64 16.61
CA VAL A 73 -2.69 3.26 15.22
C VAL A 73 -1.48 3.68 14.41
N TYR A 74 -0.84 2.71 13.77
CA TYR A 74 0.23 2.90 12.81
C TYR A 74 -0.35 2.90 11.39
N HIS A 75 0.03 3.91 10.63
CA HIS A 75 -0.18 4.06 9.20
C HIS A 75 1.16 3.84 8.48
N PRO A 76 1.33 2.68 7.80
CA PRO A 76 2.63 2.29 7.28
C PRO A 76 3.17 3.18 6.15
N LEU A 77 4.50 3.34 6.15
CA LEU A 77 5.26 3.78 4.97
C LEU A 77 5.16 2.69 3.89
N LEU A 78 4.74 3.06 2.68
CA LEU A 78 4.57 2.10 1.59
C LEU A 78 5.88 1.73 0.91
N CYS A 79 6.96 2.50 1.14
CA CYS A 79 8.29 2.16 0.67
C CYS A 79 9.01 1.13 1.56
N LEU A 80 8.45 0.77 2.73
CA LEU A 80 9.01 -0.20 3.67
C LEU A 80 8.22 -1.52 3.64
N PRO A 81 8.80 -2.62 4.18
CA PRO A 81 8.05 -3.86 4.34
C PRO A 81 6.74 -3.62 5.08
N TYR A 82 5.63 -4.14 4.54
CA TYR A 82 4.36 -4.10 5.23
C TYR A 82 4.38 -5.10 6.38
N PRO A 83 3.81 -4.78 7.56
CA PRO A 83 3.83 -5.66 8.74
C PRO A 83 2.90 -6.88 8.53
N LEU A 84 3.32 -7.80 7.67
CA LEU A 84 2.69 -9.08 7.34
C LEU A 84 3.55 -10.21 7.92
N ASN A 85 3.04 -10.90 8.92
CA ASN A 85 3.35 -12.28 9.30
C ASN A 85 2.02 -12.82 9.85
N GLY A 86 1.52 -14.03 9.60
CA GLY A 86 2.05 -15.33 9.18
C GLY A 86 1.06 -16.36 9.76
N ASP A 87 0.73 -16.19 11.06
CA ASP A 87 -0.28 -16.97 11.79
C ASP A 87 -1.35 -16.10 12.52
N GLY A 88 -1.56 -14.88 12.04
CA GLY A 88 -2.89 -14.25 12.03
C GLY A 88 -3.61 -13.84 13.32
N VAL A 89 -3.09 -14.03 14.55
CA VAL A 89 -3.87 -13.67 15.76
C VAL A 89 -3.26 -12.56 16.62
N LEU A 90 -1.93 -12.53 16.77
CA LEU A 90 -1.29 -11.67 17.79
C LEU A 90 -0.54 -10.46 17.24
N GLY A 91 -0.34 -10.36 15.93
CA GLY A 91 0.48 -9.30 15.33
C GLY A 91 1.98 -9.52 15.51
N ILE A 92 2.79 -8.72 14.80
CA ILE A 92 4.25 -8.78 14.82
C ILE A 92 4.82 -7.86 15.90
N PRO A 93 5.77 -8.31 16.75
CA PRO A 93 6.46 -7.44 17.69
C PRO A 93 7.17 -6.27 16.98
N VAL A 94 7.18 -5.10 17.61
CA VAL A 94 7.86 -3.90 17.10
C VAL A 94 9.33 -4.19 16.82
N GLU A 95 10.01 -4.89 17.72
CA GLU A 95 11.42 -5.26 17.55
C GLU A 95 11.65 -6.09 16.28
N SER A 96 10.85 -7.14 16.07
CA SER A 96 10.95 -8.00 14.87
C SER A 96 10.63 -7.24 13.59
N TYR A 97 9.70 -6.29 13.65
CA TYR A 97 9.38 -5.43 12.51
C TYR A 97 10.55 -4.51 12.14
N LEU A 98 11.18 -3.86 13.13
CA LEU A 98 12.35 -3.01 12.92
C LEU A 98 13.54 -3.80 12.39
N GLN A 99 13.80 -5.01 12.91
CA GLN A 99 14.84 -5.90 12.38
C GLN A 99 14.62 -6.22 10.89
N ARG A 100 13.38 -6.52 10.49
CA ARG A 100 13.04 -6.77 9.07
C ARG A 100 13.29 -5.54 8.19
N ILE A 101 12.97 -4.34 8.68
CA ILE A 101 13.26 -3.09 7.96
C ILE A 101 14.77 -2.91 7.79
N GLN A 102 15.55 -3.11 8.87
CA GLN A 102 16.99 -2.96 8.84
C GLN A 102 17.66 -3.93 7.87
N GLN A 103 17.24 -5.20 7.86
CA GLN A 103 17.72 -6.21 6.91
C GLN A 103 17.50 -5.75 5.45
N LYS A 104 16.32 -5.17 5.15
CA LYS A 104 16.01 -4.65 3.82
C LYS A 104 16.70 -3.34 3.46
N ARG A 105 17.12 -2.54 4.44
CA ARG A 105 17.95 -1.36 4.21
C ARG A 105 19.40 -1.73 3.93
N GLN A 106 19.93 -2.71 4.65
CA GLN A 106 21.31 -3.17 4.50
C GLN A 106 21.54 -3.93 3.19
N SER A 107 20.56 -4.68 2.70
CA SER A 107 20.63 -5.30 1.35
C SER A 107 20.73 -4.27 0.23
N ASN A 108 20.20 -3.07 0.46
CA ASN A 108 20.15 -1.98 -0.52
C ASN A 108 21.40 -1.07 -0.48
N GLY A 109 22.44 -1.43 0.29
CA GLY A 109 23.61 -0.59 0.55
C GLY A 109 24.43 -0.19 -0.69
N ASP A 110 24.30 -0.92 -1.80
CA ASP A 110 24.95 -0.63 -3.09
C ASP A 110 24.10 -1.10 -4.31
N SER A 111 22.83 -1.48 -4.11
CA SER A 111 22.05 -2.21 -5.12
C SER A 111 20.82 -1.44 -5.62
N THR A 112 20.48 -1.66 -6.89
CA THR A 112 19.22 -1.26 -7.53
C THR A 112 17.98 -1.99 -6.97
N GLU A 113 18.12 -2.74 -5.87
CA GLU A 113 17.09 -3.63 -5.34
C GLU A 113 15.89 -2.85 -4.79
N GLY A 114 14.71 -3.19 -5.32
CA GLY A 114 13.44 -2.68 -4.83
C GLY A 114 13.07 -3.25 -3.46
N CYS A 115 12.46 -2.41 -2.61
CA CYS A 115 11.85 -2.83 -1.35
C CYS A 115 10.34 -3.07 -1.50
N ALA A 116 9.65 -2.21 -2.25
CA ALA A 116 8.21 -2.28 -2.46
C ALA A 116 7.86 -2.11 -3.95
N PHE A 117 7.11 -3.06 -4.49
CA PHE A 117 6.50 -2.99 -5.81
C PHE A 117 5.08 -2.44 -5.66
N ILE A 118 4.71 -1.43 -6.44
CA ILE A 118 3.42 -0.75 -6.31
C ILE A 118 2.73 -0.68 -7.66
N VAL A 119 1.52 -1.21 -7.71
CA VAL A 119 0.57 -1.07 -8.81
C VAL A 119 -0.58 -0.18 -8.33
N VAL A 120 -0.86 0.89 -9.04
CA VAL A 120 -1.98 1.81 -8.77
C VAL A 120 -2.98 1.70 -9.93
N ALA A 121 -4.12 1.11 -9.66
CA ALA A 121 -5.21 0.99 -10.61
C ALA A 121 -6.07 2.27 -10.61
N HIS A 122 -6.35 2.78 -11.80
CA HIS A 122 -7.22 3.93 -12.04
C HIS A 122 -8.13 3.69 -13.24
N ALA A 123 -9.09 4.59 -13.48
CA ALA A 123 -10.11 4.42 -14.53
C ALA A 123 -9.53 4.19 -15.93
N ASN A 124 -8.36 4.77 -16.21
CA ASN A 124 -7.72 4.73 -17.52
C ASN A 124 -6.59 3.70 -17.63
N GLY A 125 -6.31 2.91 -16.59
CA GLY A 125 -5.20 1.93 -16.63
C GLY A 125 -4.49 1.72 -15.30
N LEU A 126 -3.17 1.54 -15.36
CA LEU A 126 -2.29 1.22 -14.24
C LEU A 126 -1.08 2.16 -14.20
N GLY A 127 -0.72 2.63 -13.01
CA GLY A 127 0.62 3.12 -12.72
C GLY A 127 1.46 2.05 -12.02
N ILE A 128 2.69 1.84 -12.46
CA ILE A 128 3.59 0.78 -11.98
C ILE A 128 4.91 1.40 -11.56
N ALA A 129 5.33 1.19 -10.31
CA ALA A 129 6.60 1.70 -9.81
C ALA A 129 7.22 0.73 -8.79
N VAL A 130 8.54 0.80 -8.64
CA VAL A 130 9.27 0.09 -7.57
C VAL A 130 10.07 1.10 -6.75
N TYR A 131 9.98 0.98 -5.43
CA TYR A 131 10.62 1.88 -4.48
C TYR A 131 11.61 1.15 -3.57
N ALA A 132 12.77 1.75 -3.34
CA ALA A 132 13.71 1.36 -2.28
C ALA A 132 13.19 1.74 -0.88
N ALA A 133 13.87 1.26 0.16
CA ALA A 133 13.50 1.51 1.55
C ALA A 133 13.63 2.98 1.99
N ASP A 134 14.43 3.79 1.28
CA ASP A 134 14.53 5.24 1.45
C ASP A 134 13.41 6.02 0.71
N GLY A 135 12.59 5.30 -0.05
CA GLY A 135 11.49 5.79 -0.87
C GLY A 135 11.90 6.36 -2.22
N ASN A 136 13.15 6.23 -2.65
CA ASN A 136 13.54 6.55 -4.02
C ASN A 136 13.04 5.47 -4.99
N ALA A 137 12.71 5.88 -6.21
CA ALA A 137 12.23 4.94 -7.24
C ALA A 137 13.42 4.18 -7.82
N CYS A 138 13.40 2.85 -7.74
CA CYS A 138 14.37 1.97 -8.41
C CYS A 138 13.95 1.68 -9.85
N PHE A 139 12.64 1.55 -10.06
CA PHE A 139 12.00 1.45 -11.38
C PHE A 139 11.11 2.69 -11.56
N PRO A 140 11.33 3.51 -12.61
CA PRO A 140 10.56 4.71 -12.82
C PRO A 140 9.08 4.39 -13.03
N LEU A 141 8.20 5.34 -12.68
CA LEU A 141 6.77 5.15 -12.83
C LEU A 141 6.39 4.99 -14.32
N VAL A 142 5.84 3.84 -14.67
CA VAL A 142 5.24 3.57 -15.99
C VAL A 142 3.71 3.62 -15.87
N ASN A 143 3.06 4.40 -16.72
CA ASN A 143 1.61 4.41 -16.84
C ASN A 143 1.18 3.62 -18.07
N VAL A 144 0.54 2.47 -17.84
CA VAL A 144 -0.07 1.65 -18.89
C VAL A 144 -1.52 2.06 -19.02
N LYS A 145 -1.94 2.46 -20.23
CA LYS A 145 -3.29 2.96 -20.48
C LYS A 145 -4.16 1.91 -21.15
N LEU A 146 -5.46 2.01 -20.91
CA LEU A 146 -6.46 1.37 -21.76
C LEU A 146 -6.48 2.06 -23.13
N PRO A 147 -6.61 1.32 -24.24
CA PRO A 147 -6.67 1.93 -25.57
C PRO A 147 -7.89 2.85 -25.70
N ALA A 148 -7.67 4.04 -26.27
CA ALA A 148 -8.67 5.11 -26.40
C ALA A 148 -9.88 4.76 -27.30
N GLN A 149 -9.82 3.67 -28.07
CA GLN A 149 -10.92 3.26 -28.95
C GLN A 149 -11.88 2.30 -28.26
N ARG A 150 -12.89 2.86 -27.60
CA ARG A 150 -14.18 2.21 -27.41
C ARG A 150 -15.24 3.03 -28.15
N CYS A 151 -15.52 2.59 -29.37
CA CYS A 151 -16.61 2.94 -30.29
C CYS A 151 -17.13 4.40 -30.31
N THR A 152 -17.13 4.95 -31.53
CA THR A 152 -18.01 5.99 -32.08
C THR A 152 -19.42 6.04 -31.46
N GLY A 153 -19.54 6.65 -30.29
CA GLY A 153 -20.79 6.93 -29.61
C GLY A 153 -20.60 8.16 -28.75
N ARG A 154 -21.28 9.26 -29.12
CA ARG A 154 -21.26 10.53 -28.38
C ARG A 154 -21.62 10.32 -26.91
N GLY A 155 -20.62 10.30 -26.05
CA GLY A 155 -20.78 10.29 -24.60
C GLY A 155 -19.47 9.92 -23.95
N MET A 156 -18.87 10.84 -23.19
CA MET A 156 -17.76 10.47 -22.30
C MET A 156 -18.29 9.41 -21.34
N MET A 157 -17.78 8.17 -21.44
CA MET A 157 -18.15 7.10 -20.53
C MET A 157 -17.74 7.51 -19.10
N ASN A 158 -18.71 7.49 -18.19
CA ASN A 158 -18.44 7.67 -16.77
C ASN A 158 -17.73 6.43 -16.21
N GLU A 159 -17.12 6.57 -15.03
CA GLU A 159 -16.38 5.54 -14.27
C GLU A 159 -17.16 4.21 -14.04
N ARG A 160 -18.44 4.13 -14.45
CA ARG A 160 -19.35 3.00 -14.28
C ARG A 160 -19.56 2.13 -15.53
N ASP A 161 -19.13 2.56 -16.73
CA ASP A 161 -19.51 1.90 -18.00
C ASP A 161 -18.47 0.90 -18.56
N MET A 162 -17.64 0.32 -17.69
CA MET A 162 -16.62 -0.66 -18.10
C MET A 162 -17.22 -2.09 -18.19
N ILE A 163 -17.68 -2.46 -19.40
CA ILE A 163 -17.90 -3.84 -19.91
C ILE A 163 -16.74 -4.76 -19.45
N PRO A 164 -16.95 -6.05 -19.08
CA PRO A 164 -16.06 -6.79 -18.18
C PRO A 164 -14.60 -6.74 -18.63
N PHE A 165 -13.79 -6.03 -17.83
CA PHE A 165 -12.34 -5.88 -17.89
C PHE A 165 -11.60 -7.18 -18.31
N ILE A 166 -12.14 -8.32 -17.88
CA ILE A 166 -11.61 -9.68 -18.06
C ILE A 166 -11.47 -10.09 -19.54
N GLY A 167 -12.30 -9.58 -20.47
CA GLY A 167 -12.40 -10.14 -21.82
C GLY A 167 -11.78 -9.33 -22.98
N THR A 168 -11.40 -8.06 -22.78
CA THR A 168 -11.20 -7.13 -23.93
C THR A 168 -10.05 -6.14 -23.79
N THR A 169 -9.22 -6.22 -22.75
CA THR A 169 -8.21 -5.19 -22.49
C THR A 169 -6.82 -5.68 -22.87
N SER A 170 -6.09 -4.90 -23.69
CA SER A 170 -4.64 -5.08 -23.96
C SER A 170 -3.79 -4.78 -22.72
N LEU A 171 -4.38 -4.09 -21.73
CA LEU A 171 -3.75 -3.68 -20.49
C LEU A 171 -3.06 -4.83 -19.76
N VAL A 172 -3.65 -6.04 -19.80
CA VAL A 172 -3.10 -7.21 -19.09
C VAL A 172 -1.88 -7.75 -19.84
N GLU A 173 -1.90 -7.76 -21.17
CA GLU A 173 -0.75 -8.11 -22.00
C GLU A 173 0.39 -7.11 -21.80
N ASP A 174 0.10 -5.81 -21.90
CA ASP A 174 1.09 -4.74 -21.70
C ASP A 174 1.69 -4.82 -20.29
N PHE A 175 0.87 -5.09 -19.27
CA PHE A 175 1.35 -5.33 -17.91
C PHE A 175 2.24 -6.58 -17.82
N ALA A 176 1.85 -7.67 -18.49
CA ALA A 176 2.63 -8.90 -18.50
C ALA A 176 3.99 -8.75 -19.19
N GLU A 177 4.06 -7.98 -20.27
CA GLU A 177 5.31 -7.65 -20.97
C GLU A 177 6.27 -6.88 -20.05
N ILE A 178 5.79 -5.82 -19.39
CA ILE A 178 6.59 -5.07 -18.41
C ILE A 178 7.10 -5.99 -17.29
N MET A 179 6.28 -6.92 -16.80
CA MET A 179 6.71 -7.88 -15.78
C MET A 179 7.76 -8.86 -16.33
N ALA A 180 7.60 -9.38 -17.55
CA ALA A 180 8.57 -10.30 -18.14
C ALA A 180 9.96 -9.65 -18.29
N GLU A 181 10.00 -8.38 -18.66
CA GLU A 181 11.25 -7.62 -18.86
C GLU A 181 11.92 -7.22 -17.54
N ASN A 182 11.14 -6.77 -16.54
CA ASN A 182 11.67 -6.04 -15.40
C ASN A 182 11.64 -6.83 -14.07
N TYR A 183 11.01 -8.01 -14.05
CA TYR A 183 10.75 -8.70 -12.78
C TYR A 183 12.03 -9.13 -12.05
N SER A 184 12.95 -9.81 -12.74
CA SER A 184 14.17 -10.34 -12.11
C SER A 184 15.08 -9.24 -11.58
N GLU A 185 15.11 -8.09 -12.23
CA GLU A 185 15.98 -6.96 -11.88
C GLU A 185 15.39 -6.13 -10.73
N TYR A 186 14.11 -5.75 -10.81
CA TYR A 186 13.54 -4.77 -9.88
C TYR A 186 12.52 -5.34 -8.89
N ILE A 187 11.75 -6.35 -9.28
CA ILE A 187 10.53 -6.76 -8.56
C ILE A 187 10.78 -7.98 -7.67
N HIS A 188 11.60 -8.93 -8.13
CA HIS A 188 11.82 -10.21 -7.45
C HIS A 188 12.24 -10.03 -5.98
N PHE A 189 13.10 -9.05 -5.69
CA PHE A 189 13.64 -8.79 -4.36
C PHE A 189 12.72 -7.97 -3.44
N CYS A 190 11.64 -7.40 -3.97
CA CYS A 190 10.70 -6.61 -3.19
C CYS A 190 10.07 -7.45 -2.08
N SER A 191 9.98 -6.83 -0.90
CA SER A 191 9.45 -7.43 0.32
C SER A 191 7.92 -7.40 0.38
N THR A 192 7.28 -6.51 -0.39
CA THR A 192 5.83 -6.33 -0.44
C THR A 192 5.41 -5.85 -1.83
N PHE A 193 4.29 -6.39 -2.30
CA PHE A 193 3.62 -5.98 -3.54
C PHE A 193 2.31 -5.28 -3.17
N PHE A 194 2.16 -4.00 -3.48
CA PHE A 194 0.93 -3.25 -3.21
C PHE A 194 0.08 -3.18 -4.46
N PHE A 195 -1.21 -3.48 -4.31
CA PHE A 195 -2.22 -3.17 -5.33
C PHE A 195 -3.17 -2.11 -4.78
N LEU A 196 -2.97 -0.88 -5.21
CA LEU A 196 -3.72 0.29 -4.80
C LEU A 196 -4.87 0.52 -5.77
N ALA A 197 -6.11 0.48 -5.31
CA ALA A 197 -7.26 0.71 -6.18
C ALA A 197 -8.34 1.52 -5.47
N ASN A 198 -9.00 2.42 -6.20
CA ASN A 198 -10.22 3.01 -5.70
C ASN A 198 -11.33 1.94 -5.72
N PRO A 199 -12.12 1.74 -4.64
CA PRO A 199 -13.18 0.74 -4.62
C PRO A 199 -14.24 0.93 -5.71
N ASN A 200 -14.35 2.14 -6.28
CA ASN A 200 -15.28 2.46 -7.36
C ASN A 200 -14.71 2.22 -8.75
N THR A 201 -13.45 1.78 -8.88
CA THR A 201 -12.85 1.48 -10.19
C THR A 201 -13.15 0.04 -10.61
N SER A 202 -13.28 -0.17 -11.93
CA SER A 202 -13.50 -1.51 -12.51
C SER A 202 -12.26 -2.42 -12.40
N ILE A 203 -11.07 -1.83 -12.23
CA ILE A 203 -9.80 -2.54 -12.15
C ILE A 203 -9.49 -2.81 -10.67
N SER A 204 -9.98 -3.95 -10.17
CA SER A 204 -9.65 -4.44 -8.83
C SER A 204 -8.54 -5.49 -8.87
N PHE A 205 -7.89 -5.73 -7.73
CA PHE A 205 -6.91 -6.82 -7.59
C PHE A 205 -7.50 -8.17 -8.00
N HIS A 206 -8.75 -8.45 -7.61
CA HIS A 206 -9.45 -9.68 -7.98
C HIS A 206 -9.70 -9.75 -9.49
N ALA A 207 -10.15 -8.66 -10.11
CA ALA A 207 -10.39 -8.61 -11.56
C ALA A 207 -9.09 -8.82 -12.35
N MET A 208 -7.99 -8.19 -11.91
CA MET A 208 -6.66 -8.38 -12.50
C MET A 208 -6.22 -9.84 -12.37
N ARG A 209 -6.31 -10.45 -11.19
CA ARG A 209 -6.01 -11.87 -10.98
C ARG A 209 -6.83 -12.79 -11.88
N SER A 210 -8.13 -12.54 -12.03
CA SER A 210 -9.01 -13.32 -12.91
C SER A 210 -8.62 -13.18 -14.38
N ALA A 211 -8.30 -11.96 -14.84
CA ALA A 211 -7.86 -11.72 -16.21
C ALA A 211 -6.49 -12.36 -16.48
N TRP A 212 -5.56 -12.24 -15.53
CA TRP A 212 -4.23 -12.88 -15.57
C TRP A 212 -4.33 -14.39 -15.75
N LYS A 213 -5.25 -15.04 -15.00
CA LYS A 213 -5.52 -16.47 -15.13
C LYS A 213 -6.13 -16.81 -16.49
N LEU A 214 -7.12 -16.05 -16.96
CA LEU A 214 -7.79 -16.30 -18.23
C LEU A 214 -6.82 -16.24 -19.42
N ARG A 215 -5.82 -15.37 -19.34
CA ARG A 215 -4.78 -15.18 -20.37
C ARG A 215 -3.62 -16.18 -20.28
N GLY A 216 -3.62 -17.08 -19.30
CA GLY A 216 -2.58 -18.10 -19.15
C GLY A 216 -1.27 -17.59 -18.52
N TYR A 217 -1.27 -16.40 -17.92
CA TYR A 217 -0.07 -15.83 -17.29
C TYR A 217 0.25 -16.42 -15.92
N THR A 218 -0.67 -17.18 -15.31
CA THR A 218 -0.42 -17.88 -14.03
C THR A 218 0.79 -18.80 -14.11
N ASP A 219 0.97 -19.49 -15.23
CA ASP A 219 2.01 -20.51 -15.40
C ASP A 219 3.19 -20.03 -16.24
N THR A 220 3.05 -18.88 -16.92
CA THR A 220 4.03 -18.37 -17.89
C THR A 220 4.71 -17.07 -17.47
N SER A 221 4.11 -16.28 -16.57
CA SER A 221 4.71 -15.04 -16.07
C SER A 221 5.49 -15.28 -14.77
N PRO A 222 6.62 -14.57 -14.54
CA PRO A 222 7.32 -14.63 -13.26
C PRO A 222 6.53 -13.99 -12.09
N LEU A 223 5.53 -13.15 -12.39
CA LEU A 223 4.65 -12.54 -11.39
C LEU A 223 3.43 -13.43 -11.13
N SER A 224 3.24 -13.83 -9.88
CA SER A 224 2.04 -14.55 -9.43
C SER A 224 1.12 -13.66 -8.59
N PHE A 225 -0.17 -13.60 -8.96
CA PHE A 225 -1.22 -12.96 -8.15
C PHE A 225 -1.65 -13.80 -6.92
N THR A 226 -1.05 -14.97 -6.71
CA THR A 226 -1.19 -15.75 -5.46
C THR A 226 0.02 -15.61 -4.54
N ASP A 227 1.01 -14.79 -4.91
CA ASP A 227 2.15 -14.46 -4.06
C ASP A 227 1.68 -13.83 -2.73
N ASN A 228 2.23 -14.30 -1.61
CA ASN A 228 1.85 -13.85 -0.27
C ASN A 228 2.31 -12.42 0.05
N ARG A 229 3.19 -11.83 -0.79
CA ARG A 229 3.64 -10.45 -0.68
C ARG A 229 2.58 -9.45 -1.11
N TRP A 230 1.50 -9.88 -1.77
CA TRP A 230 0.42 -8.99 -2.20
C TRP A 230 -0.39 -8.41 -1.05
N VAL A 231 -0.53 -7.08 -1.06
CA VAL A 231 -1.37 -6.32 -0.13
C VAL A 231 -2.29 -5.40 -0.94
N PRO A 232 -3.55 -5.79 -1.14
CA PRO A 232 -4.53 -4.89 -1.73
C PRO A 232 -4.91 -3.82 -0.71
N LEU A 233 -4.85 -2.55 -1.12
CA LEU A 233 -5.20 -1.38 -0.31
C LEU A 233 -6.01 -0.37 -1.14
N PRO A 234 -6.81 0.49 -0.51
CA PRO A 234 -7.44 1.58 -1.22
C PRO A 234 -6.39 2.61 -1.66
N ASP A 235 -6.51 3.17 -2.86
CA ASP A 235 -5.56 4.16 -3.41
C ASP A 235 -5.35 5.41 -2.53
N MET A 236 -6.35 5.78 -1.74
CA MET A 236 -6.29 6.87 -0.76
C MET A 236 -5.11 6.76 0.23
N VAL A 237 -4.53 5.57 0.43
CA VAL A 237 -3.36 5.40 1.32
C VAL A 237 -2.13 6.18 0.84
N ALA A 238 -2.02 6.38 -0.47
CA ALA A 238 -0.97 7.17 -1.11
C ALA A 238 -1.37 8.64 -1.31
N GLN A 239 -2.60 9.02 -0.95
CA GLN A 239 -3.09 10.41 -1.02
C GLN A 239 -2.92 11.10 0.34
N ARG A 240 -1.67 11.28 0.77
CA ARG A 240 -1.35 11.85 2.10
C ARG A 240 -1.21 13.36 2.12
N ASP A 241 -0.75 13.94 1.02
CA ASP A 241 -0.55 15.38 0.88
C ASP A 241 -1.54 15.96 -0.16
N PRO A 242 -2.50 16.81 0.25
CA PRO A 242 -3.42 17.46 -0.67
C PRO A 242 -2.73 18.37 -1.69
N SER A 243 -1.52 18.88 -1.38
CA SER A 243 -0.76 19.76 -2.26
C SER A 243 -0.02 19.01 -3.38
N VAL A 244 0.17 17.69 -3.24
CA VAL A 244 0.80 16.84 -4.25
C VAL A 244 -0.12 15.66 -4.59
N PRO A 245 -1.09 15.85 -5.51
CA PRO A 245 -2.10 14.85 -5.79
C PRO A 245 -1.49 13.58 -6.43
N LEU A 246 -2.04 12.42 -6.06
CA LEU A 246 -1.67 11.11 -6.62
C LEU A 246 -1.93 11.03 -8.13
N TYR A 247 -2.89 11.79 -8.64
CA TYR A 247 -3.28 11.76 -10.05
C TYR A 247 -2.98 13.10 -10.71
N CYS A 248 -2.52 13.05 -11.96
CA CYS A 248 -2.35 14.20 -12.83
C CYS A 248 -2.96 13.91 -14.21
N ARG A 249 -2.89 14.89 -15.12
CA ARG A 249 -3.14 14.67 -16.54
C ARG A 249 -1.83 14.58 -17.29
N ASP A 250 -1.73 13.68 -18.25
CA ASP A 250 -0.62 13.66 -19.19
C ASP A 250 -0.87 14.55 -20.41
N ASP A 251 0.05 14.52 -21.38
CA ASP A 251 -0.01 15.30 -22.62
C ASP A 251 -1.26 14.98 -23.47
N GLY A 252 -1.82 13.77 -23.33
CA GLY A 252 -3.08 13.37 -23.96
C GLY A 252 -4.32 13.83 -23.21
N GLY A 253 -4.16 14.43 -22.03
CA GLY A 253 -5.25 14.86 -21.16
C GLY A 253 -5.86 13.75 -20.30
N ASP A 254 -5.29 12.54 -20.33
CA ASP A 254 -5.80 11.39 -19.58
C ASP A 254 -5.38 11.46 -18.12
N LYS A 255 -6.29 11.08 -17.22
CA LYS A 255 -5.97 10.92 -15.79
C LYS A 255 -5.04 9.72 -15.60
N VAL A 256 -3.81 10.00 -15.16
CA VAL A 256 -2.75 9.02 -14.89
C VAL A 256 -2.17 9.22 -13.50
N VAL A 257 -1.32 8.29 -13.06
CA VAL A 257 -0.62 8.40 -11.79
C VAL A 257 0.53 9.41 -11.90
N SER A 258 0.59 10.32 -10.94
CA SER A 258 1.64 11.33 -10.81
C SER A 258 2.84 10.72 -10.10
N ILE A 259 4.01 10.75 -10.73
CA ILE A 259 5.27 10.29 -10.11
C ILE A 259 5.58 11.06 -8.82
N LYS A 260 5.37 12.39 -8.84
CA LYS A 260 5.58 13.24 -7.66
C LYS A 260 4.59 12.90 -6.55
N GLY A 261 3.32 12.73 -6.89
CA GLY A 261 2.25 12.38 -5.95
C GLY A 261 2.47 11.02 -5.31
N LEU A 262 2.76 9.99 -6.11
CA LEU A 262 3.03 8.65 -5.60
C LEU A 262 4.29 8.65 -4.71
N THR A 263 5.37 9.30 -5.15
CA THR A 263 6.62 9.36 -4.38
C THR A 263 6.45 10.08 -3.04
N ALA A 264 5.68 11.17 -3.00
CA ALA A 264 5.33 11.84 -1.75
C ALA A 264 4.48 10.93 -0.84
N GLY A 265 3.50 10.23 -1.40
CA GLY A 265 2.60 9.34 -0.67
C GLY A 265 3.30 8.14 -0.04
N VAL A 266 4.27 7.51 -0.72
CA VAL A 266 4.94 6.30 -0.22
C VAL A 266 5.95 6.58 0.89
N LYS A 267 6.51 7.80 0.91
CA LYS A 267 7.51 8.28 1.89
C LYS A 267 6.89 8.80 3.19
N VAL A 268 5.57 8.81 3.31
CA VAL A 268 4.88 9.36 4.48
C VAL A 268 4.03 8.30 5.18
N GLY A 269 4.32 8.11 6.47
CA GLY A 269 3.52 7.34 7.41
C GLY A 269 3.06 8.19 8.58
N MET A 270 2.36 7.57 9.52
CA MET A 270 1.90 8.25 10.74
C MET A 270 1.78 7.26 11.89
N LEU A 271 2.19 7.68 13.09
CA LEU A 271 1.89 6.99 14.33
C LEU A 271 0.95 7.86 15.16
N GLU A 272 -0.25 7.35 15.43
CA GLU A 272 -1.23 7.97 16.31
C GLU A 272 -1.26 7.24 17.66
N LEU A 273 -1.11 7.95 18.78
CA LEU A 273 -1.04 7.37 20.14
C LEU A 273 -2.13 7.97 21.04
N ASP A 274 -2.72 7.16 21.93
CA ASP A 274 -3.69 7.58 22.96
C ASP A 274 -3.01 7.92 24.31
N THR A 275 -1.75 8.35 24.29
CA THR A 275 -0.99 8.72 25.50
C THR A 275 -0.68 10.19 25.51
#